data_AF-A0A2A2QMM7-F1
#
_entry.id   AF-A0A2A2QMM7-F1
#
_cell.length_a   1.000
_cell.length_b   1.000
_cell.length_c   1.000
_cell.angle_alpha   90.00
_cell.angle_beta   90.00
_cell.angle_gamma   90.00
#
_symmetry.space_group_name_H-M   'P 1'
#
loop_
_entity.id
_entity.type
_entity.pdbx_description
1 polymer ?
#
loop_
_entity_poly.entity_id
_entity_poly.type
_entity_poly.pdbx_seq_one_letter_code
_entity_poly.pdbx_strand_id
1 'polypeptide(L)'
;MPLSLRSALACFAFLLGLLAAASSSAAQRNAATGPPRAAWVEPDFPFFSSTLDARKAQGVALPDNLAPRALVLNLGRGFWAAFDPDLLRVVAVWHGAGVTPKALAPGSYHDVSRKTPDGQSYLPAPDGELWLATGTYPGWQTGETVSLADPREPAPSPEEIGRGPLDEKIGRFEAVRFVGRAVVLDYTVAGAAVSEWLTLDDAGAAGGPVIGRNFEVAPSTLPLRLVVGTAAPGVALSLRPGSDRAGSAELAQENGVWTVRVPARAAPLTFGLVLARDGAKPAASPAAPRPTAATVARWPQEVVTAVNVSPATDAYVVDHFALPEPNPWRRGVRTADVQFRADGTGVVVTLDGDVWLAHGLAAARKTGDTVRWRRFTSGLHEPMNVALRDGEIFVFDKNGVWRLPDADNNGEADAHVLFSNAFAQTADLREFPSSLRLGPGGEFVIAKGGQQAKTQGKHN
;
A
#
# COMPACT_ATOMS: atom_id res chain seq x y z
N MET A 1 45.72 34.21 -58.56
CA MET A 1 44.26 34.13 -58.84
C MET A 1 43.90 32.69 -59.13
N PRO A 2 42.84 32.12 -58.53
CA PRO A 2 42.57 32.06 -57.09
C PRO A 2 42.55 30.60 -56.59
N LEU A 3 43.19 30.36 -55.44
CA LEU A 3 42.96 29.15 -54.65
C LEU A 3 41.53 29.21 -54.11
N SER A 4 40.73 28.19 -54.41
CA SER A 4 39.31 28.15 -54.05
C SER A 4 39.12 28.00 -52.54
N LEU A 5 38.16 28.79 -52.06
CA LEU A 5 37.66 29.00 -50.70
C LEU A 5 37.07 27.76 -50.00
N ARG A 6 37.70 26.58 -50.08
CA ARG A 6 37.14 25.32 -49.52
C ARG A 6 37.92 24.68 -48.38
N SER A 7 39.10 25.18 -48.03
CA SER A 7 39.90 24.63 -46.93
C SER A 7 39.90 25.47 -45.64
N ALA A 8 39.23 26.63 -45.64
CA ALA A 8 39.11 27.49 -44.45
C ALA A 8 37.83 27.24 -43.63
N LEU A 9 36.83 26.53 -44.17
CA LEU A 9 35.59 26.22 -43.44
C LEU A 9 35.68 24.96 -42.56
N ALA A 10 36.67 24.09 -42.78
CA ALA A 10 36.80 22.86 -42.00
C ALA A 10 37.46 23.08 -40.62
N CYS A 11 38.31 24.11 -40.47
CA CYS A 11 38.93 24.44 -39.18
C CYS A 11 38.07 25.34 -38.29
N PHE A 12 37.06 26.03 -38.84
CA PHE A 12 36.15 26.88 -38.05
C PHE A 12 34.98 26.09 -37.43
N ALA A 13 34.59 24.96 -38.04
CA ALA A 13 33.56 24.07 -37.51
C ALA A 13 34.07 23.23 -36.31
N PHE A 14 35.37 22.97 -36.21
CA PHE A 14 35.94 22.21 -35.09
C PHE A 14 36.22 23.06 -33.84
N LEU A 15 36.39 24.37 -33.97
CA LEU A 15 36.54 25.26 -32.81
C LEU A 15 35.20 25.69 -32.19
N LEU A 16 34.11 25.77 -32.96
CA LEU A 16 32.78 26.00 -32.39
C LEU A 16 32.19 24.76 -31.70
N GLY A 17 32.63 23.56 -32.09
CA GLY A 17 32.26 22.32 -31.40
C GLY A 17 32.91 22.14 -30.03
N LEU A 18 34.04 22.83 -29.76
CA LEU A 18 34.78 22.74 -28.51
C LEU A 18 34.52 23.92 -27.54
N LEU A 19 33.96 25.04 -28.02
CA LEU A 19 33.49 26.13 -27.15
C LEU A 19 32.02 26.02 -26.72
N ALA A 20 31.21 25.15 -27.36
CA ALA A 20 29.87 24.81 -26.86
C ALA A 20 29.90 23.76 -25.73
N ALA A 21 31.07 23.17 -25.44
CA ALA A 21 31.26 22.15 -24.41
C ALA A 21 31.83 22.69 -23.08
N ALA A 22 32.03 24.01 -22.96
CA ALA A 22 32.64 24.62 -21.77
C ALA A 22 31.87 25.85 -21.25
N SER A 23 30.56 25.93 -21.50
CA SER A 23 29.66 26.77 -20.69
C SER A 23 29.10 25.92 -19.56
N SER A 24 29.96 25.70 -18.56
CA SER A 24 29.56 25.33 -17.22
C SER A 24 28.56 26.36 -16.68
N SER A 25 27.28 26.09 -16.85
CA SER A 25 26.44 25.96 -15.68
C SER A 25 26.21 24.46 -15.57
N ALA A 26 26.84 23.76 -14.63
CA ALA A 26 26.15 23.47 -13.37
C ALA A 26 24.77 24.12 -13.36
N ALA A 27 23.85 23.57 -14.17
CA ALA A 27 22.42 23.84 -14.01
C ALA A 27 22.19 23.66 -12.52
N GLN A 28 21.82 24.77 -11.86
CA GLN A 28 21.44 24.80 -10.47
C GLN A 28 20.67 23.51 -10.22
N ARG A 29 21.22 22.62 -9.39
CA ARG A 29 20.46 21.48 -8.88
C ARG A 29 19.23 22.15 -8.27
N ASN A 30 18.10 22.04 -8.94
CA ASN A 30 16.88 22.72 -8.53
C ASN A 30 16.57 22.24 -7.12
N ALA A 31 16.95 23.04 -6.12
CA ALA A 31 16.35 22.96 -4.81
C ALA A 31 14.86 23.04 -5.06
N ALA A 32 14.10 22.06 -4.58
CA ALA A 32 12.67 21.97 -4.82
C ALA A 32 12.03 23.35 -4.54
N THR A 33 11.56 24.02 -5.59
CA THR A 33 11.02 25.40 -5.53
C THR A 33 9.58 25.42 -4.99
N GLY A 34 9.15 24.35 -4.34
CA GLY A 34 7.80 24.20 -3.78
C GLY A 34 7.74 24.47 -2.27
N PRO A 35 6.54 24.62 -1.72
CA PRO A 35 6.35 24.72 -0.27
C PRO A 35 6.92 23.48 0.45
N PRO A 36 7.40 23.63 1.70
CA PRO A 36 7.89 22.50 2.48
C PRO A 36 6.83 21.40 2.62
N ARG A 37 7.19 20.16 2.24
CA ARG A 37 6.32 18.98 2.35
C ARG A 37 6.45 18.32 3.73
N ALA A 38 5.35 17.76 4.24
CA ALA A 38 5.38 16.85 5.39
C ALA A 38 6.08 15.52 5.04
N ALA A 39 6.23 14.60 6.00
CA ALA A 39 6.76 13.27 5.71
C ALA A 39 5.87 12.50 4.69
N TRP A 40 6.47 11.56 3.96
CA TRP A 40 5.72 10.73 3.00
C TRP A 40 4.72 9.80 3.69
N VAL A 41 5.11 9.17 4.80
CA VAL A 41 4.19 8.40 5.65
C VAL A 41 3.33 9.38 6.45
N GLU A 42 2.02 9.27 6.29
CA GLU A 42 1.07 10.16 6.94
C GLU A 42 0.78 9.71 8.38
N PRO A 43 0.76 10.63 9.36
CA PRO A 43 0.43 10.28 10.74
C PRO A 43 -1.08 10.09 10.97
N ASP A 44 -1.92 10.60 10.08
CA ASP A 44 -3.39 10.66 10.21
C ASP A 44 -4.15 9.64 9.34
N PHE A 45 -3.43 8.85 8.54
CA PHE A 45 -4.00 7.75 7.76
C PHE A 45 -3.53 6.39 8.30
N PRO A 46 -4.42 5.38 8.46
CA PRO A 46 -4.14 4.22 9.31
C PRO A 46 -3.21 3.17 8.69
N PHE A 47 -2.96 3.24 7.38
CA PHE A 47 -2.03 2.34 6.71
C PHE A 47 -1.47 2.97 5.43
N PHE A 48 -0.42 2.39 4.90
CA PHE A 48 0.00 2.62 3.52
C PHE A 48 0.47 1.31 2.91
N SER A 49 0.53 1.27 1.60
CA SER A 49 0.97 0.08 0.89
C SER A 49 2.43 0.19 0.45
N SER A 50 3.15 -0.93 0.53
CA SER A 50 4.56 -1.00 0.16
C SER A 50 4.96 -2.44 -0.15
N THR A 51 6.05 -2.63 -0.90
CA THR A 51 6.85 -3.85 -0.78
C THR A 51 7.52 -3.85 0.62
N LEU A 52 7.67 -5.01 1.26
CA LEU A 52 8.34 -5.11 2.55
C LEU A 52 9.34 -6.27 2.59
N ASP A 53 10.62 -5.95 2.67
CA ASP A 53 11.74 -6.87 2.83
C ASP A 53 12.14 -6.98 4.30
N ALA A 54 11.70 -8.05 4.96
CA ALA A 54 12.05 -8.34 6.35
C ALA A 54 13.18 -9.38 6.48
N ARG A 55 13.80 -9.82 5.37
CA ARG A 55 14.84 -10.88 5.35
C ARG A 55 16.06 -10.54 6.19
N LYS A 56 16.35 -9.25 6.34
CA LYS A 56 17.50 -8.71 7.08
C LYS A 56 17.09 -7.88 8.30
N ALA A 57 15.82 -7.92 8.69
CA ALA A 57 15.34 -7.15 9.83
C ALA A 57 15.88 -7.73 11.15
N GLN A 58 16.04 -6.86 12.15
CA GLN A 58 16.57 -7.25 13.46
C GLN A 58 15.49 -7.94 14.32
N GLY A 59 15.88 -8.80 15.26
CA GLY A 59 14.99 -9.45 16.22
C GLY A 59 14.60 -10.88 15.82
N VAL A 60 14.15 -11.10 14.59
CA VAL A 60 13.79 -12.44 14.06
C VAL A 60 14.48 -12.69 12.73
N ALA A 61 15.27 -13.77 12.63
CA ALA A 61 15.94 -14.16 11.39
C ALA A 61 15.06 -15.10 10.56
N LEU A 62 14.45 -14.58 9.49
CA LEU A 62 13.70 -15.36 8.49
C LEU A 62 14.16 -14.95 7.08
N PRO A 63 15.07 -15.72 6.44
CA PRO A 63 15.72 -15.32 5.19
C PRO A 63 14.79 -15.30 3.97
N ASP A 64 13.58 -15.87 4.09
CA ASP A 64 12.53 -15.91 3.08
C ASP A 64 11.43 -14.86 3.31
N ASN A 65 11.54 -14.01 4.34
CA ASN A 65 10.49 -13.05 4.70
C ASN A 65 10.53 -11.77 3.85
N LEU A 66 9.88 -11.81 2.69
CA LEU A 66 9.64 -10.65 1.84
C LEU A 66 8.18 -10.71 1.36
N ALA A 67 7.57 -9.56 1.16
CA ALA A 67 6.23 -9.41 0.61
C ALA A 67 6.25 -8.32 -0.47
N PRO A 68 6.08 -8.67 -1.77
CA PRO A 68 5.97 -7.68 -2.84
C PRO A 68 4.80 -6.72 -2.65
N ARG A 69 3.71 -7.23 -2.08
CA ARG A 69 2.51 -6.49 -1.70
C ARG A 69 2.33 -6.59 -0.19
N ALA A 70 2.37 -5.45 0.49
CA ALA A 70 2.06 -5.38 1.91
C ALA A 70 1.21 -4.16 2.22
N LEU A 71 0.23 -4.35 3.09
CA LEU A 71 -0.51 -3.30 3.78
C LEU A 71 0.20 -3.03 5.10
N VAL A 72 0.89 -1.90 5.21
CA VAL A 72 1.64 -1.50 6.39
C VAL A 72 0.75 -0.64 7.29
N LEU A 73 0.33 -1.21 8.41
CA LEU A 73 -0.55 -0.60 9.40
C LEU A 73 0.25 0.20 10.42
N ASN A 74 -0.18 1.44 10.66
CA ASN A 74 0.34 2.27 11.75
C ASN A 74 -0.49 2.01 13.02
N LEU A 75 0.08 1.30 13.99
CA LEU A 75 -0.60 1.00 15.26
C LEU A 75 -0.43 2.12 16.30
N GLY A 76 0.36 3.15 15.98
CA GLY A 76 0.72 4.25 16.88
C GLY A 76 1.90 3.92 17.79
N ARG A 77 2.43 4.95 18.47
CA ARG A 77 3.55 4.84 19.43
C ARG A 77 4.77 4.07 18.89
N GLY A 78 5.05 4.19 17.60
CA GLY A 78 6.17 3.50 16.94
C GLY A 78 5.93 2.03 16.65
N PHE A 79 4.72 1.51 16.84
CA PHE A 79 4.37 0.13 16.52
C PHE A 79 3.73 0.02 15.15
N TRP A 80 4.13 -1.03 14.43
CA TRP A 80 3.73 -1.26 13.05
C TRP A 80 3.47 -2.74 12.82
N ALA A 81 2.59 -3.04 11.88
CA ALA A 81 2.38 -4.38 11.37
C ALA A 81 2.27 -4.33 9.85
N ALA A 82 2.70 -5.39 9.17
CA ALA A 82 2.53 -5.50 7.73
C ALA A 82 1.76 -6.76 7.39
N PHE A 83 0.68 -6.61 6.64
CA PHE A 83 -0.15 -7.71 6.18
C PHE A 83 0.05 -7.95 4.69
N ASP A 84 0.31 -9.20 4.31
CA ASP A 84 0.48 -9.67 2.93
C ASP A 84 -0.88 -10.20 2.43
N PRO A 85 -1.56 -9.46 1.53
CA PRO A 85 -2.87 -9.86 1.01
C PRO A 85 -2.78 -11.05 0.05
N ASP A 86 -1.61 -11.36 -0.50
CA ASP A 86 -1.45 -12.50 -1.41
C ASP A 86 -1.41 -13.82 -0.61
N LEU A 87 -0.82 -13.84 0.59
CA LEU A 87 -0.70 -15.03 1.45
C LEU A 87 -1.59 -15.01 2.71
N LEU A 88 -2.36 -13.94 2.93
CA LEU A 88 -3.21 -13.73 4.11
C LEU A 88 -2.45 -13.88 5.44
N ARG A 89 -1.25 -13.31 5.52
CA ARG A 89 -0.36 -13.41 6.69
C ARG A 89 0.08 -12.05 7.18
N VAL A 90 0.38 -11.96 8.48
CA VAL A 90 1.19 -10.85 9.00
C VAL A 90 2.66 -11.16 8.74
N VAL A 91 3.26 -10.41 7.81
CA VAL A 91 4.67 -10.50 7.39
C VAL A 91 5.58 -10.24 8.58
N ALA A 92 5.29 -9.17 9.31
CA ALA A 92 6.03 -8.75 10.49
C ALA A 92 5.19 -7.83 11.39
N VAL A 93 5.56 -7.82 12.67
CA VAL A 93 5.17 -6.79 13.66
C VAL A 93 6.46 -6.24 14.25
N TRP A 94 6.60 -4.93 14.36
CA TRP A 94 7.84 -4.31 14.86
C TRP A 94 7.60 -3.01 15.61
N HIS A 95 8.62 -2.62 16.38
CA HIS A 95 8.71 -1.33 17.03
C HIS A 95 9.88 -0.53 16.44
N GLY A 96 9.60 0.68 15.96
CA GLY A 96 10.61 1.56 15.37
C GLY A 96 10.03 2.71 14.55
N ALA A 97 10.85 3.26 13.64
CA ALA A 97 10.54 4.45 12.85
C ALA A 97 9.55 4.22 11.69
N GLY A 98 9.22 2.95 11.40
CA GLY A 98 8.29 2.57 10.33
C GLY A 98 8.97 1.74 9.26
N VAL A 99 8.86 2.17 8.00
CA VAL A 99 9.49 1.49 6.85
C VAL A 99 10.52 2.44 6.24
N THR A 100 11.70 1.90 5.92
CA THR A 100 12.75 2.69 5.27
C THR A 100 12.25 3.28 3.94
N PRO A 101 12.51 4.57 3.64
CA PRO A 101 11.95 5.27 2.48
C PRO A 101 12.70 4.89 1.19
N LYS A 102 12.48 3.65 0.75
CA LYS A 102 13.17 3.00 -0.36
C LYS A 102 12.17 2.49 -1.40
N ALA A 103 11.59 3.39 -2.15
CA ALA A 103 10.84 3.06 -3.36
C ALA A 103 10.74 4.32 -4.23
N LEU A 104 10.03 4.25 -5.35
CA LEU A 104 9.93 5.40 -6.25
C LEU A 104 9.24 6.56 -5.54
N ALA A 105 8.06 6.35 -4.96
CA ALA A 105 7.31 7.40 -4.30
C ALA A 105 8.03 7.92 -3.04
N PRO A 106 8.26 7.13 -1.98
CA PRO A 106 8.88 7.61 -0.74
C PRO A 106 10.33 8.05 -0.93
N GLY A 107 11.08 7.42 -1.84
CA GLY A 107 12.49 7.76 -2.08
C GLY A 107 12.66 9.10 -2.79
N SER A 108 11.76 9.45 -3.70
CA SER A 108 11.83 10.70 -4.48
C SER A 108 10.96 11.85 -3.95
N TYR A 109 10.22 11.63 -2.86
CA TYR A 109 9.21 12.57 -2.37
C TYR A 109 9.78 13.94 -1.96
N HIS A 110 10.94 13.95 -1.31
CA HIS A 110 11.69 15.15 -0.92
C HIS A 110 12.88 15.46 -1.84
N ASP A 111 13.35 14.47 -2.60
CA ASP A 111 14.46 14.60 -3.53
C ASP A 111 14.08 13.95 -4.87
N VAL A 112 13.54 14.76 -5.77
CA VAL A 112 13.10 14.31 -7.10
C VAL A 112 14.24 13.79 -7.98
N SER A 113 15.50 14.02 -7.62
CA SER A 113 16.66 13.49 -8.33
C SER A 113 16.97 12.03 -7.97
N ARG A 114 16.42 11.54 -6.85
CA ARG A 114 16.66 10.18 -6.36
C ARG A 114 15.95 9.16 -7.24
N LYS A 115 16.75 8.29 -7.84
CA LYS A 115 16.27 7.16 -8.65
C LYS A 115 16.22 5.89 -7.82
N THR A 116 15.19 5.07 -8.05
CA THR A 116 15.11 3.72 -7.51
C THR A 116 16.03 2.80 -8.31
N PRO A 117 16.97 2.11 -7.66
CA PRO A 117 17.78 1.06 -8.31
C PRO A 117 16.89 -0.06 -8.86
N ASP A 118 17.44 -0.85 -9.76
CA ASP A 118 16.80 -2.05 -10.31
C ASP A 118 17.03 -3.28 -9.41
N GLY A 119 16.14 -4.26 -9.53
CA GLY A 119 16.18 -5.50 -8.77
C GLY A 119 15.81 -5.37 -7.29
N GLN A 120 16.12 -6.43 -6.54
CA GLN A 120 15.72 -6.59 -5.13
C GLN A 120 16.80 -6.17 -4.11
N SER A 121 17.83 -5.44 -4.52
CA SER A 121 18.96 -5.09 -3.61
C SER A 121 18.64 -3.91 -2.69
N TYR A 122 17.63 -3.11 -3.04
CA TYR A 122 17.29 -1.85 -2.38
C TYR A 122 15.78 -1.74 -2.11
N LEU A 123 15.26 -2.68 -1.32
CA LEU A 123 13.82 -2.75 -0.99
C LEU A 123 13.47 -2.03 0.31
N PRO A 124 12.23 -1.52 0.45
CA PRO A 124 11.72 -1.05 1.73
C PRO A 124 11.75 -2.18 2.76
N ALA A 125 12.15 -1.84 3.98
CA ALA A 125 12.33 -2.79 5.07
C ALA A 125 11.85 -2.17 6.39
N PRO A 126 11.42 -2.97 7.38
CA PRO A 126 11.17 -2.49 8.74
C PRO A 126 12.37 -1.71 9.27
N ASP A 127 12.13 -0.48 9.71
CA ASP A 127 13.12 0.36 10.40
C ASP A 127 12.88 0.26 11.90
N GLY A 128 13.37 -0.83 12.50
CA GLY A 128 13.12 -1.16 13.89
C GLY A 128 13.38 -2.62 14.21
N GLU A 129 12.98 -3.01 15.42
CA GLU A 129 13.15 -4.37 15.91
C GLU A 129 11.85 -5.17 15.78
N LEU A 130 11.94 -6.33 15.13
CA LEU A 130 10.82 -7.24 14.98
C LEU A 130 10.41 -7.85 16.32
N TRP A 131 9.10 -7.91 16.55
CA TRP A 131 8.46 -8.68 17.61
C TRP A 131 7.94 -10.02 17.10
N LEU A 132 7.51 -10.04 15.84
CA LEU A 132 6.97 -11.20 15.16
C LEU A 132 7.39 -11.15 13.69
N ALA A 133 7.67 -12.30 13.09
CA ALA A 133 7.80 -12.44 11.65
C ALA A 133 7.32 -13.80 11.16
N THR A 134 6.88 -13.84 9.91
CA THR A 134 6.32 -15.04 9.28
C THR A 134 7.06 -15.32 7.98
N GLY A 135 7.39 -16.59 7.71
CA GLY A 135 8.01 -17.02 6.44
C GLY A 135 7.00 -17.06 5.29
N THR A 136 7.46 -17.36 4.08
CA THR A 136 6.65 -17.28 2.86
C THR A 136 5.79 -18.54 2.69
N TYR A 137 4.64 -18.54 3.35
CA TYR A 137 3.61 -19.59 3.30
C TYR A 137 2.25 -18.98 3.72
N PRO A 138 1.11 -19.66 3.48
CA PRO A 138 -0.20 -19.13 3.82
C PRO A 138 -0.33 -18.84 5.31
N GLY A 139 -0.83 -17.66 5.66
CA GLY A 139 -1.13 -17.29 7.05
C GLY A 139 -2.34 -18.04 7.60
N TRP A 140 -3.20 -18.56 6.73
CA TRP A 140 -4.29 -19.45 7.08
C TRP A 140 -4.24 -20.74 6.27
N GLN A 141 -4.57 -21.86 6.92
CA GLN A 141 -4.54 -23.20 6.35
C GLN A 141 -5.73 -24.02 6.85
N THR A 142 -6.08 -25.07 6.11
CA THR A 142 -7.07 -26.07 6.52
C THR A 142 -6.40 -27.36 6.98
N GLY A 143 -7.04 -28.09 7.88
CA GLY A 143 -6.59 -29.42 8.30
C GLY A 143 -5.83 -29.43 9.62
N GLU A 144 -5.33 -30.61 9.99
CA GLU A 144 -4.81 -30.84 11.35
C GLU A 144 -3.30 -30.54 11.49
N THR A 145 -2.54 -30.47 10.39
CA THR A 145 -1.09 -30.26 10.41
C THR A 145 -0.68 -28.99 9.67
N VAL A 146 0.31 -28.28 10.19
CA VAL A 146 0.92 -27.10 9.52
C VAL A 146 1.82 -27.50 8.37
N SER A 147 1.63 -26.83 7.23
CA SER A 147 2.62 -26.79 6.14
C SER A 147 3.34 -25.45 6.13
N LEU A 148 4.67 -25.45 6.04
CA LEU A 148 5.48 -24.24 5.85
C LEU A 148 5.93 -24.09 4.39
N ALA A 149 5.17 -24.64 3.45
CA ALA A 149 5.40 -24.51 2.02
C ALA A 149 4.50 -23.43 1.41
N ASP A 150 5.03 -22.69 0.44
CA ASP A 150 4.24 -21.81 -0.43
C ASP A 150 3.51 -22.65 -1.49
N PRO A 151 2.16 -22.74 -1.47
CA PRO A 151 1.41 -23.54 -2.43
C PRO A 151 1.28 -22.87 -3.80
N ARG A 152 1.68 -21.59 -3.93
CA ARG A 152 1.56 -20.84 -5.18
C ARG A 152 2.61 -21.31 -6.18
N GLU A 153 2.19 -21.40 -7.44
CA GLU A 153 3.09 -21.70 -8.56
C GLU A 153 4.29 -20.74 -8.55
N PRO A 154 5.53 -21.27 -8.61
CA PRO A 154 6.73 -20.43 -8.64
C PRO A 154 6.76 -19.56 -9.90
N ALA A 155 7.42 -18.41 -9.80
CA ALA A 155 7.75 -17.61 -10.97
C ALA A 155 8.83 -18.33 -11.83
N PRO A 156 9.01 -17.93 -13.11
CA PRO A 156 10.07 -18.48 -13.96
C PRO A 156 11.47 -18.42 -13.32
N SER A 157 11.77 -17.35 -12.58
CA SER A 157 12.91 -17.31 -11.65
C SER A 157 12.49 -17.80 -10.25
N PRO A 158 13.02 -18.92 -9.73
CA PRO A 158 12.64 -19.44 -8.42
C PRO A 158 12.90 -18.49 -7.24
N GLU A 159 13.86 -17.58 -7.40
CA GLU A 159 14.21 -16.55 -6.41
C GLU A 159 13.18 -15.41 -6.35
N GLU A 160 12.30 -15.31 -7.35
CA GLU A 160 11.20 -14.36 -7.35
C GLU A 160 10.02 -14.90 -6.54
N ILE A 161 9.71 -14.20 -5.46
CA ILE A 161 8.65 -14.61 -4.53
C ILE A 161 7.30 -13.95 -4.83
N GLY A 162 7.27 -12.98 -5.74
CA GLY A 162 6.07 -12.39 -6.30
C GLY A 162 5.31 -13.36 -7.20
N ARG A 163 4.57 -14.27 -6.57
CA ARG A 163 3.81 -15.34 -7.24
C ARG A 163 2.33 -14.98 -7.48
N GLY A 164 1.87 -13.86 -6.94
CA GLY A 164 0.45 -13.46 -6.93
C GLY A 164 -0.32 -14.05 -5.74
N PRO A 165 -1.66 -13.92 -5.72
CA PRO A 165 -2.48 -14.41 -4.62
C PRO A 165 -2.52 -15.94 -4.51
N LEU A 166 -2.98 -16.42 -3.36
CA LEU A 166 -3.45 -17.78 -3.19
C LEU A 166 -4.58 -18.14 -4.16
N ASP A 167 -4.75 -19.43 -4.42
CA ASP A 167 -5.99 -19.95 -5.00
C ASP A 167 -7.15 -19.62 -4.07
N GLU A 168 -8.26 -19.12 -4.61
CA GLU A 168 -9.41 -18.65 -3.82
C GLU A 168 -10.06 -19.76 -2.97
N LYS A 169 -9.83 -21.04 -3.31
CA LYS A 169 -10.25 -22.17 -2.47
C LYS A 169 -9.48 -22.25 -1.16
N ILE A 170 -8.24 -21.74 -1.14
CA ILE A 170 -7.43 -21.60 0.08
C ILE A 170 -7.83 -20.31 0.80
N GLY A 171 -7.81 -19.19 0.08
CA GLY A 171 -8.27 -17.92 0.61
C GLY A 171 -8.05 -16.74 -0.33
N ARG A 172 -8.73 -15.63 -0.02
CA ARG A 172 -8.74 -14.40 -0.82
C ARG A 172 -8.82 -13.18 0.07
N PHE A 173 -8.00 -12.16 -0.19
CA PHE A 173 -8.15 -10.85 0.46
C PHE A 173 -9.31 -10.07 -0.17
N GLU A 174 -10.16 -9.44 0.64
CA GLU A 174 -11.36 -8.75 0.14
C GLU A 174 -11.28 -7.23 0.30
N ALA A 175 -10.91 -6.72 1.48
CA ALA A 175 -10.92 -5.28 1.71
C ALA A 175 -10.08 -4.83 2.91
N VAL A 176 -9.67 -3.57 2.87
CA VAL A 176 -9.38 -2.76 4.07
C VAL A 176 -10.57 -1.84 4.30
N ARG A 177 -11.37 -2.07 5.35
CA ARG A 177 -12.46 -1.18 5.75
C ARG A 177 -12.00 -0.16 6.76
N PHE A 178 -12.48 1.07 6.63
CA PHE A 178 -12.24 2.13 7.61
C PHE A 178 -13.40 2.18 8.59
N VAL A 179 -13.09 2.11 9.89
CA VAL A 179 -14.12 2.13 10.95
C VAL A 179 -13.65 3.10 12.03
N GLY A 180 -14.24 4.29 12.05
CA GLY A 180 -13.71 5.43 12.80
C GLY A 180 -12.25 5.70 12.42
N ARG A 181 -11.33 5.62 13.38
CA ARG A 181 -9.88 5.76 13.14
C ARG A 181 -9.15 4.43 12.90
N ALA A 182 -9.82 3.30 13.08
CA ALA A 182 -9.25 1.97 12.94
C ALA A 182 -9.42 1.43 11.50
N VAL A 183 -8.72 0.34 11.22
CA VAL A 183 -8.90 -0.47 10.01
C VAL A 183 -9.32 -1.88 10.40
N VAL A 184 -10.17 -2.47 9.56
CA VAL A 184 -10.50 -3.90 9.60
C VAL A 184 -10.06 -4.51 8.28
N LEU A 185 -9.27 -5.56 8.35
CA LEU A 185 -8.87 -6.37 7.21
C LEU A 185 -9.92 -7.47 7.03
N ASP A 186 -10.54 -7.55 5.87
CA ASP A 186 -11.46 -8.64 5.55
C ASP A 186 -10.88 -9.55 4.47
N TYR A 187 -11.02 -10.85 4.70
CA TYR A 187 -10.57 -11.87 3.79
C TYR A 187 -11.39 -13.15 3.98
N THR A 188 -11.34 -14.05 3.00
CA THR A 188 -11.99 -15.35 3.03
C THR A 188 -10.93 -16.44 3.17
N VAL A 189 -11.19 -17.47 3.99
CA VAL A 189 -10.32 -18.63 4.20
C VAL A 189 -11.16 -19.89 4.04
N ALA A 190 -10.87 -20.71 3.05
CA ALA A 190 -11.60 -21.95 2.76
C ALA A 190 -13.14 -21.78 2.76
N GLY A 191 -13.61 -20.65 2.22
CA GLY A 191 -15.03 -20.26 2.18
C GLY A 191 -15.58 -19.59 3.44
N ALA A 192 -14.85 -19.56 4.55
CA ALA A 192 -15.24 -18.84 5.76
C ALA A 192 -14.73 -17.39 5.73
N ALA A 193 -15.61 -16.41 5.94
CA ALA A 193 -15.22 -15.01 6.08
C ALA A 193 -14.45 -14.79 7.39
N VAL A 194 -13.42 -13.95 7.33
CA VAL A 194 -12.60 -13.53 8.47
C VAL A 194 -12.47 -12.01 8.45
N SER A 195 -12.73 -11.39 9.60
CA SER A 195 -12.33 -10.00 9.85
C SER A 195 -11.20 -9.98 10.88
N GLU A 196 -10.13 -9.25 10.60
CA GLU A 196 -9.00 -9.05 11.50
C GLU A 196 -8.77 -7.55 11.76
N TRP A 197 -8.54 -7.19 13.01
CA TRP A 197 -8.13 -5.83 13.38
C TRP A 197 -7.07 -5.86 14.47
N LEU A 198 -6.13 -4.93 14.39
CA LEU A 198 -5.04 -4.81 15.33
C LEU A 198 -5.30 -3.68 16.31
N THR A 199 -5.03 -3.92 17.58
CA THR A 199 -5.09 -2.93 18.66
C THR A 199 -3.73 -2.77 19.31
N LEU A 200 -3.48 -1.59 19.86
CA LEU A 200 -2.34 -1.32 20.70
C LEU A 200 -2.86 -0.81 22.04
N ASP A 201 -2.66 -1.62 23.08
CA ASP A 201 -3.11 -1.36 24.45
C ASP A 201 -1.89 -1.27 25.40
N ASP A 202 -2.14 -0.94 26.67
CA ASP A 202 -1.15 -1.06 27.74
C ASP A 202 -1.48 -2.25 28.65
N ALA A 203 -0.46 -2.95 29.17
CA ALA A 203 -0.62 -4.09 30.09
C ALA A 203 -1.11 -3.68 31.51
N GLY A 204 -2.01 -2.70 31.61
CA GLY A 204 -2.46 -2.06 32.86
C GLY A 204 -1.59 -0.85 33.25
N ALA A 205 -1.90 -0.22 34.38
CA ALA A 205 -1.34 1.09 34.79
C ALA A 205 0.20 1.16 34.97
N ALA A 206 0.88 0.01 35.06
CA ALA A 206 2.34 -0.10 35.18
C ALA A 206 2.97 -1.05 34.14
N GLY A 207 2.19 -1.48 33.14
CA GLY A 207 2.61 -2.47 32.14
C GLY A 207 3.12 -1.84 30.85
N GLY A 208 3.99 -2.56 30.13
CA GLY A 208 4.46 -2.18 28.79
C GLY A 208 3.38 -2.28 27.71
N PRO A 209 3.68 -1.82 26.48
CA PRO A 209 2.76 -1.88 25.34
C PRO A 209 2.44 -3.33 24.95
N VAL A 210 1.19 -3.54 24.53
CA VAL A 210 0.64 -4.83 24.14
C VAL A 210 -0.07 -4.71 22.81
N ILE A 211 0.27 -5.56 21.84
CA ILE A 211 -0.42 -5.62 20.56
C ILE A 211 -1.45 -6.74 20.61
N GLY A 212 -2.70 -6.44 20.27
CA GLY A 212 -3.76 -7.42 20.06
C GLY A 212 -4.04 -7.60 18.58
N ARG A 213 -3.94 -8.83 18.05
CA ARG A 213 -4.56 -9.22 16.78
C ARG A 213 -5.91 -9.86 17.11
N ASN A 214 -7.00 -9.26 16.68
CA ASN A 214 -8.35 -9.70 17.03
C ASN A 214 -9.07 -10.19 15.79
N PHE A 215 -9.82 -11.27 15.93
CA PHE A 215 -10.42 -12.01 14.83
C PHE A 215 -11.89 -12.26 15.10
N GLU A 216 -12.69 -12.12 14.04
CA GLU A 216 -13.99 -12.74 13.94
C GLU A 216 -13.98 -13.68 12.73
N VAL A 217 -14.24 -14.96 12.97
CA VAL A 217 -14.21 -16.02 11.96
C VAL A 217 -15.62 -16.57 11.81
N ALA A 218 -16.15 -16.56 10.59
CA ALA A 218 -17.47 -17.12 10.28
C ALA A 218 -17.53 -18.65 10.52
N PRO A 219 -18.72 -19.26 10.55
CA PRO A 219 -18.85 -20.70 10.64
C PRO A 219 -18.03 -21.43 9.56
N SER A 220 -17.44 -22.56 9.93
CA SER A 220 -16.67 -23.41 9.01
C SER A 220 -16.90 -24.87 9.34
N THR A 221 -17.10 -25.69 8.31
CA THR A 221 -17.16 -27.15 8.44
C THR A 221 -15.77 -27.79 8.51
N LEU A 222 -14.72 -27.03 8.23
CA LEU A 222 -13.32 -27.45 8.27
C LEU A 222 -12.61 -26.85 9.49
N PRO A 223 -11.70 -27.59 10.14
CA PRO A 223 -10.76 -26.97 11.08
C PRO A 223 -9.85 -26.00 10.32
N LEU A 224 -9.72 -24.80 10.84
CA LEU A 224 -8.87 -23.74 10.31
C LEU A 224 -7.66 -23.54 11.22
N ARG A 225 -6.54 -23.13 10.64
CA ARG A 225 -5.31 -22.89 11.35
C ARG A 225 -4.67 -21.60 10.89
N LEU A 226 -4.51 -20.67 11.82
CA LEU A 226 -3.73 -19.44 11.61
C LEU A 226 -2.27 -19.71 11.95
N VAL A 227 -1.38 -19.54 10.99
CA VAL A 227 0.06 -19.48 11.26
C VAL A 227 0.39 -18.06 11.72
N VAL A 228 0.74 -17.94 13.00
CA VAL A 228 1.08 -16.66 13.63
C VAL A 228 2.48 -16.23 13.22
N GLY A 229 3.42 -17.18 13.14
CA GLY A 229 4.82 -16.96 12.81
C GLY A 229 5.76 -17.19 14.00
N THR A 230 6.97 -16.65 13.90
CA THR A 230 8.04 -16.76 14.89
C THR A 230 8.10 -15.48 15.72
N ALA A 231 7.99 -15.62 17.03
CA ALA A 231 8.15 -14.52 17.98
C ALA A 231 9.63 -14.25 18.27
N ALA A 232 10.00 -12.98 18.43
CA ALA A 232 11.33 -12.59 18.86
C ALA A 232 11.62 -13.07 20.30
N PRO A 233 12.90 -13.25 20.68
CA PRO A 233 13.26 -13.50 22.07
C PRO A 233 12.67 -12.44 23.01
N GLY A 234 12.03 -12.88 24.10
CA GLY A 234 11.38 -11.99 25.07
C GLY A 234 9.95 -11.56 24.71
N VAL A 235 9.44 -11.92 23.52
CA VAL A 235 8.03 -11.72 23.14
C VAL A 235 7.22 -12.96 23.50
N ALA A 236 6.21 -12.77 24.34
CA ALA A 236 5.23 -13.78 24.71
C ALA A 236 3.95 -13.63 23.88
N LEU A 237 3.35 -14.78 23.54
CA LEU A 237 2.07 -14.89 22.86
C LEU A 237 1.03 -15.50 23.79
N SER A 238 -0.19 -14.97 23.78
CA SER A 238 -1.31 -15.55 24.54
C SER A 238 -2.64 -15.31 23.84
N LEU A 239 -3.62 -16.20 24.06
CA LEU A 239 -4.97 -16.03 23.56
C LEU A 239 -5.84 -15.27 24.54
N ARG A 240 -6.71 -14.42 23.98
CA ARG A 240 -7.86 -13.83 24.64
C ARG A 240 -9.11 -14.47 24.05
N PRO A 241 -9.91 -15.23 24.82
CA PRO A 241 -11.15 -15.78 24.30
C PRO A 241 -12.14 -14.65 23.99
N GLY A 242 -13.03 -14.89 23.03
CA GLY A 242 -14.24 -14.10 22.88
C GLY A 242 -15.25 -14.39 24.00
N SER A 243 -16.48 -13.89 23.82
CA SER A 243 -17.59 -14.16 24.74
C SER A 243 -17.99 -15.64 24.77
N ASP A 244 -17.75 -16.38 23.68
CA ASP A 244 -17.97 -17.83 23.60
C ASP A 244 -16.71 -18.61 24.01
N ARG A 245 -16.82 -19.44 25.04
CA ARG A 245 -15.69 -20.14 25.68
C ARG A 245 -15.58 -21.63 25.33
N ALA A 246 -16.62 -22.27 24.80
CA ALA A 246 -16.61 -23.72 24.63
C ALA A 246 -15.95 -24.12 23.30
N GLY A 247 -14.90 -24.97 23.35
CA GLY A 247 -14.20 -25.44 22.14
C GLY A 247 -13.57 -24.29 21.33
N SER A 248 -12.98 -23.31 22.03
CA SER A 248 -12.43 -22.10 21.45
C SER A 248 -11.15 -22.33 20.64
N ALA A 249 -10.59 -21.24 20.11
CA ALA A 249 -9.27 -21.23 19.49
C ALA A 249 -8.19 -21.74 20.47
N GLU A 250 -7.19 -22.47 19.95
CA GLU A 250 -6.08 -23.06 20.73
C GLU A 250 -4.74 -22.58 20.17
N LEU A 251 -3.87 -22.02 21.03
CA LEU A 251 -2.54 -21.55 20.65
C LEU A 251 -1.51 -22.63 20.98
N ALA A 252 -0.70 -23.00 19.99
CA ALA A 252 0.34 -24.01 20.12
C ALA A 252 1.57 -23.66 19.30
N GLN A 253 2.69 -24.31 19.58
CA GLN A 253 3.84 -24.34 18.68
C GLN A 253 3.81 -25.61 17.84
N GLU A 254 3.96 -25.45 16.52
CA GLU A 254 4.00 -26.54 15.56
C GLU A 254 5.09 -26.25 14.53
N ASN A 255 5.98 -27.21 14.28
CA ASN A 255 7.10 -27.06 13.33
C ASN A 255 7.95 -25.79 13.52
N GLY A 256 8.12 -25.34 14.77
CA GLY A 256 8.94 -24.17 15.11
C GLY A 256 8.25 -22.81 14.94
N VAL A 257 6.95 -22.78 14.62
CA VAL A 257 6.16 -21.54 14.55
C VAL A 257 4.97 -21.59 15.51
N TRP A 258 4.51 -20.42 15.95
CA TRP A 258 3.25 -20.32 16.69
C TRP A 258 2.06 -20.43 15.74
N THR A 259 1.04 -21.16 16.16
CA THR A 259 -0.21 -21.31 15.41
C THR A 259 -1.42 -21.23 16.33
N VAL A 260 -2.55 -20.81 15.76
CA VAL A 260 -3.85 -20.87 16.41
C VAL A 260 -4.75 -21.83 15.64
N ARG A 261 -5.19 -22.91 16.28
CA ARG A 261 -6.19 -23.84 15.74
C ARG A 261 -7.59 -23.34 16.08
N VAL A 262 -8.46 -23.27 15.09
CA VAL A 262 -9.88 -22.98 15.22
C VAL A 262 -10.64 -24.23 14.77
N PRO A 263 -11.34 -24.94 15.68
CA PRO A 263 -12.07 -26.15 15.29
C PRO A 263 -13.24 -25.82 14.35
N ALA A 264 -13.65 -26.81 13.56
CA ALA A 264 -14.88 -26.74 12.79
C ALA A 264 -16.07 -26.45 13.71
N ARG A 265 -16.93 -25.51 13.32
CA ARG A 265 -18.06 -25.04 14.13
C ARG A 265 -19.13 -24.35 13.30
N ALA A 266 -20.38 -24.48 13.77
CA ALA A 266 -21.57 -23.95 13.10
C ALA A 266 -21.90 -22.48 13.43
N ALA A 267 -21.22 -21.88 14.42
CA ALA A 267 -21.38 -20.48 14.81
C ALA A 267 -20.12 -19.66 14.45
N PRO A 268 -20.19 -18.31 14.39
CA PRO A 268 -19.01 -17.43 14.27
C PRO A 268 -18.17 -17.38 15.55
N LEU A 269 -16.84 -17.33 15.46
CA LEU A 269 -15.90 -17.32 16.59
C LEU A 269 -15.21 -15.98 16.67
N THR A 270 -15.16 -15.40 17.88
CA THR A 270 -14.28 -14.27 18.16
C THR A 270 -13.15 -14.71 19.07
N PHE A 271 -11.93 -14.32 18.75
CA PHE A 271 -10.77 -14.48 19.63
C PHE A 271 -9.72 -13.39 19.38
N GLY A 272 -8.85 -13.19 20.35
CA GLY A 272 -7.71 -12.28 20.24
C GLY A 272 -6.41 -13.04 20.48
N LEU A 273 -5.35 -12.61 19.82
CA LEU A 273 -3.98 -13.05 20.02
C LEU A 273 -3.16 -11.85 20.48
N VAL A 274 -2.47 -12.00 21.59
CA VAL A 274 -1.74 -10.92 22.24
C VAL A 274 -0.24 -11.13 22.11
N LEU A 275 0.47 -10.09 21.68
CA LEU A 275 1.92 -10.00 21.71
C LEU A 275 2.33 -9.02 22.82
N ALA A 276 3.15 -9.49 23.74
CA ALA A 276 3.68 -8.68 24.84
C ALA A 276 5.16 -8.99 25.03
N ARG A 277 5.98 -7.98 25.33
CA ARG A 277 7.44 -8.12 25.48
C ARG A 277 7.90 -7.84 26.91
N ASP A 278 9.06 -8.39 27.28
CA ASP A 278 9.84 -8.05 28.49
C ASP A 278 9.04 -8.20 29.80
N GLY A 279 8.23 -9.26 29.88
CA GLY A 279 7.46 -9.57 31.08
C GLY A 279 6.21 -8.71 31.28
N ALA A 280 5.83 -7.88 30.29
CA ALA A 280 4.52 -7.25 30.26
C ALA A 280 3.44 -8.34 30.35
N LYS A 281 2.66 -8.31 31.44
CA LYS A 281 1.55 -9.24 31.68
C LYS A 281 0.27 -8.59 31.20
N PRO A 282 -0.24 -8.93 30.01
CA PRO A 282 -1.54 -8.42 29.59
C PRO A 282 -2.59 -8.80 30.65
N ALA A 283 -3.46 -7.87 30.98
CA ALA A 283 -4.62 -8.18 31.82
C ALA A 283 -5.43 -9.31 31.14
N ALA A 284 -6.00 -10.21 31.96
CA ALA A 284 -6.92 -11.24 31.52
C ALA A 284 -8.23 -10.58 31.06
N SER A 285 -8.23 -10.07 29.83
CA SER A 285 -9.35 -9.40 29.19
C SER A 285 -9.83 -10.21 28.00
N PRO A 286 -11.13 -10.13 27.64
CA PRO A 286 -11.62 -10.73 26.41
C PRO A 286 -10.94 -10.11 25.18
N ALA A 287 -11.09 -10.76 24.03
CA ALA A 287 -10.73 -10.18 22.74
C ALA A 287 -11.36 -8.79 22.60
N ALA A 288 -10.62 -7.82 22.04
CA ALA A 288 -11.19 -6.51 21.79
C ALA A 288 -12.35 -6.67 20.81
N PRO A 289 -13.51 -6.02 21.01
CA PRO A 289 -14.63 -6.13 20.09
C PRO A 289 -14.27 -5.53 18.72
N ARG A 290 -14.96 -5.99 17.66
CA ARG A 290 -14.83 -5.38 16.34
C ARG A 290 -15.20 -3.89 16.46
N PRO A 291 -14.39 -2.96 15.91
CA PRO A 291 -14.78 -1.56 15.84
C PRO A 291 -16.11 -1.41 15.09
N THR A 292 -16.98 -0.53 15.57
CA THR A 292 -18.29 -0.22 14.96
C THR A 292 -18.55 1.29 14.83
N ALA A 293 -17.56 2.11 15.21
CA ALA A 293 -17.69 3.56 15.13
C ALA A 293 -17.91 4.00 13.68
N ALA A 294 -18.84 4.94 13.49
CA ALA A 294 -19.03 5.59 12.19
C ALA A 294 -17.72 6.23 11.72
N THR A 295 -17.45 6.15 10.42
CA THR A 295 -16.34 6.85 9.81
C THR A 295 -16.54 8.35 10.01
N VAL A 296 -15.49 9.02 10.49
CA VAL A 296 -15.47 10.49 10.59
C VAL A 296 -14.55 10.97 9.49
N ALA A 297 -14.99 11.98 8.74
CA ALA A 297 -14.18 12.63 7.71
C ALA A 297 -12.79 12.99 8.26
N ARG A 298 -11.74 12.43 7.65
CA ARG A 298 -10.34 12.66 8.01
C ARG A 298 -9.87 14.01 7.53
N TRP A 299 -10.41 14.47 6.40
CA TRP A 299 -9.99 15.67 5.68
C TRP A 299 -11.20 16.55 5.38
N PRO A 300 -11.79 17.18 6.41
CA PRO A 300 -12.96 18.05 6.24
C PRO A 300 -12.65 19.33 5.46
N GLN A 301 -11.37 19.69 5.29
CA GLN A 301 -10.95 20.89 4.57
C GLN A 301 -11.01 20.70 3.06
N GLU A 302 -11.35 21.77 2.36
CA GLU A 302 -11.25 21.88 0.92
C GLU A 302 -10.12 22.85 0.54
N VAL A 303 -9.43 22.59 -0.57
CA VAL A 303 -8.42 23.49 -1.13
C VAL A 303 -8.97 24.11 -2.41
N VAL A 304 -8.98 25.44 -2.48
CA VAL A 304 -9.50 26.18 -3.63
C VAL A 304 -8.33 26.69 -4.46
N THR A 305 -8.32 26.42 -5.76
CA THR A 305 -7.25 26.84 -6.67
C THR A 305 -7.78 27.61 -7.86
N ALA A 306 -6.94 28.50 -8.39
CA ALA A 306 -7.28 29.31 -9.57
C ALA A 306 -7.13 28.53 -10.87
N VAL A 307 -7.86 28.99 -11.90
CA VAL A 307 -7.72 28.50 -13.27
C VAL A 307 -7.27 29.66 -14.16
N ASN A 308 -6.15 29.47 -14.85
CA ASN A 308 -5.65 30.43 -15.82
C ASN A 308 -6.06 29.94 -17.22
N VAL A 309 -7.23 30.40 -17.67
CA VAL A 309 -7.72 30.15 -19.03
C VAL A 309 -6.87 30.96 -20.00
N SER A 310 -6.39 30.33 -21.05
CA SER A 310 -5.59 31.02 -22.06
C SER A 310 -6.47 31.90 -22.95
N PRO A 311 -6.07 33.14 -23.23
CA PRO A 311 -6.80 34.02 -24.15
C PRO A 311 -6.57 33.66 -25.63
N ALA A 312 -5.69 32.69 -25.92
CA ALA A 312 -5.34 32.32 -27.28
C ALA A 312 -6.52 31.66 -28.00
N THR A 313 -6.62 31.90 -29.32
CA THR A 313 -7.64 31.32 -30.20
C THR A 313 -7.02 30.44 -31.28
N ASP A 314 -5.79 29.98 -31.06
CA ASP A 314 -5.09 29.07 -31.95
C ASP A 314 -5.77 27.70 -32.03
N ALA A 315 -5.35 26.86 -32.99
CA ALA A 315 -5.92 25.52 -33.17
C ALA A 315 -5.69 24.58 -31.96
N TYR A 316 -4.67 24.85 -31.14
CA TYR A 316 -4.38 24.13 -29.90
C TYR A 316 -4.09 25.14 -28.80
N VAL A 317 -4.87 25.09 -27.72
CA VAL A 317 -4.80 26.03 -26.60
C VAL A 317 -4.70 25.23 -25.31
N VAL A 318 -3.83 25.66 -24.40
CA VAL A 318 -3.62 25.03 -23.10
C VAL A 318 -4.11 25.97 -22.01
N ASP A 319 -5.09 25.51 -21.23
CA ASP A 319 -5.52 26.13 -19.99
C ASP A 319 -4.72 25.55 -18.82
N HIS A 320 -4.36 26.38 -17.85
CA HIS A 320 -3.59 25.93 -16.68
C HIS A 320 -4.47 25.89 -15.43
N PHE A 321 -4.74 24.68 -14.95
CA PHE A 321 -5.44 24.42 -13.70
C PHE A 321 -4.42 24.19 -12.60
N ALA A 322 -4.40 25.06 -11.59
CA ALA A 322 -3.47 24.92 -10.48
C ALA A 322 -3.82 23.69 -9.61
N LEU A 323 -2.81 22.90 -9.26
CA LEU A 323 -2.91 21.82 -8.27
C LEU A 323 -3.13 22.38 -6.86
N PRO A 324 -3.68 21.60 -5.91
CA PRO A 324 -3.90 22.04 -4.53
C PRO A 324 -2.58 22.10 -3.74
N GLU A 325 -1.70 23.01 -4.15
CA GLU A 325 -0.43 23.33 -3.49
C GLU A 325 -0.32 24.86 -3.28
N PRO A 326 -0.12 25.35 -2.04
CA PRO A 326 -0.04 24.58 -0.79
C PRO A 326 -1.39 23.97 -0.38
N ASN A 327 -1.33 22.94 0.48
CA ASN A 327 -2.51 22.36 1.13
C ASN A 327 -2.28 22.20 2.65
N PRO A 328 -3.34 22.10 3.47
CA PRO A 328 -3.25 22.01 4.93
C PRO A 328 -2.39 20.85 5.45
N TRP A 329 -2.30 19.76 4.68
CA TRP A 329 -1.56 18.55 5.04
C TRP A 329 -0.09 18.59 4.62
N ARG A 330 0.32 19.63 3.87
CA ARG A 330 1.65 19.74 3.23
C ARG A 330 1.99 18.47 2.42
N ARG A 331 0.98 17.87 1.79
CA ARG A 331 1.13 16.72 0.89
C ARG A 331 1.62 17.20 -0.47
N GLY A 332 2.56 16.47 -1.06
CA GLY A 332 2.92 16.66 -2.46
C GLY A 332 1.83 16.08 -3.36
N VAL A 333 1.47 16.81 -4.41
CA VAL A 333 0.42 16.42 -5.36
C VAL A 333 1.06 16.04 -6.68
N ARG A 334 1.70 14.87 -6.71
CA ARG A 334 2.37 14.33 -7.90
C ARG A 334 1.40 13.49 -8.72
N THR A 335 0.57 14.16 -9.52
CA THR A 335 -0.51 13.52 -10.30
C THR A 335 0.02 12.51 -11.31
N ALA A 336 -0.65 11.37 -11.45
CA ALA A 336 -0.29 10.31 -12.39
C ALA A 336 -1.38 10.02 -13.44
N ASP A 337 -2.67 10.14 -13.09
CA ASP A 337 -3.80 9.98 -14.02
C ASP A 337 -5.02 10.77 -13.54
N VAL A 338 -5.99 11.01 -14.44
CA VAL A 338 -7.25 11.68 -14.17
C VAL A 338 -8.40 11.07 -14.96
N GLN A 339 -9.56 10.93 -14.32
CA GLN A 339 -10.84 10.60 -14.96
C GLN A 339 -11.91 11.63 -14.60
N PHE A 340 -12.98 11.69 -15.40
CA PHE A 340 -14.07 12.63 -15.19
C PHE A 340 -15.38 11.89 -14.94
N ARG A 341 -16.02 12.20 -13.82
CA ARG A 341 -17.41 11.79 -13.55
C ARG A 341 -18.36 12.51 -14.52
N ALA A 342 -19.59 12.02 -14.62
CA ALA A 342 -20.61 12.58 -15.52
C ALA A 342 -20.95 14.05 -15.24
N ASP A 343 -20.80 14.49 -13.98
CA ASP A 343 -20.99 15.87 -13.54
C ASP A 343 -19.77 16.78 -13.84
N GLY A 344 -18.68 16.23 -14.42
CA GLY A 344 -17.44 16.93 -14.70
C GLY A 344 -16.48 17.02 -13.51
N THR A 345 -16.77 16.37 -12.38
CA THR A 345 -15.82 16.24 -11.27
C THR A 345 -14.64 15.37 -11.71
N GLY A 346 -13.42 15.89 -11.57
CA GLY A 346 -12.20 15.13 -11.82
C GLY A 346 -11.87 14.19 -10.65
N VAL A 347 -11.43 12.99 -10.96
CA VAL A 347 -10.85 12.02 -10.02
C VAL A 347 -9.38 11.88 -10.38
N VAL A 348 -8.51 12.41 -9.53
CA VAL A 348 -7.07 12.54 -9.81
C VAL A 348 -6.31 11.64 -8.84
N VAL A 349 -5.44 10.78 -9.37
CA VAL A 349 -4.58 9.91 -8.57
C VAL A 349 -3.15 10.43 -8.53
N THR A 350 -2.45 10.29 -7.40
CA THR A 350 -1.05 10.69 -7.25
C THR A 350 -0.14 9.48 -7.11
N LEU A 351 1.10 9.60 -7.60
CA LEU A 351 2.17 8.63 -7.37
C LEU A 351 2.36 8.32 -5.87
N ASP A 352 2.01 9.27 -5.00
CA ASP A 352 2.18 9.18 -3.55
C ASP A 352 1.11 8.37 -2.82
N GLY A 353 0.13 7.83 -3.54
CA GLY A 353 -0.90 6.96 -2.98
C GLY A 353 -2.24 7.66 -2.69
N ASP A 354 -2.38 8.92 -3.08
CA ASP A 354 -3.58 9.73 -2.84
C ASP A 354 -4.55 9.70 -4.02
N VAL A 355 -5.84 9.82 -3.72
CA VAL A 355 -6.90 10.17 -4.69
C VAL A 355 -7.54 11.48 -4.26
N TRP A 356 -7.73 12.38 -5.21
CA TRP A 356 -8.36 13.70 -5.02
C TRP A 356 -9.59 13.84 -5.91
N LEU A 357 -10.64 14.45 -5.38
CA LEU A 357 -11.79 14.93 -6.15
C LEU A 357 -11.59 16.41 -6.48
N ALA A 358 -11.69 16.75 -7.77
CA ALA A 358 -11.52 18.10 -8.31
C ALA A 358 -12.85 18.60 -8.86
N HIS A 359 -13.61 19.33 -8.05
CA HIS A 359 -14.91 19.86 -8.41
C HIS A 359 -14.77 21.16 -9.20
N GLY A 360 -15.63 21.33 -10.20
CA GLY A 360 -15.72 22.57 -10.98
C GLY A 360 -14.78 22.65 -12.18
N LEU A 361 -14.01 21.59 -12.51
CA LEU A 361 -13.10 21.59 -13.68
C LEU A 361 -13.82 21.98 -14.98
N ALA A 362 -14.99 21.39 -15.25
CA ALA A 362 -15.78 21.68 -16.45
C ALA A 362 -16.39 23.10 -16.47
N ALA A 363 -16.75 23.62 -15.29
CA ALA A 363 -17.38 24.94 -15.15
C ALA A 363 -16.35 26.07 -15.17
N ALA A 364 -15.17 25.86 -14.57
CA ALA A 364 -14.16 26.89 -14.38
C ALA A 364 -13.64 27.47 -15.69
N ARG A 365 -13.62 26.69 -16.79
CA ARG A 365 -13.29 27.22 -18.12
C ARG A 365 -14.31 28.26 -18.62
N LYS A 366 -15.58 28.15 -18.23
CA LYS A 366 -16.67 29.03 -18.68
C LYS A 366 -16.86 30.24 -17.77
N THR A 367 -16.64 30.07 -16.47
CA THR A 367 -16.95 31.09 -15.47
C THR A 367 -15.70 31.81 -14.93
N GLY A 368 -14.51 31.23 -15.09
CA GLY A 368 -13.25 31.80 -14.59
C GLY A 368 -13.07 31.67 -13.07
N ASP A 369 -13.87 30.84 -12.40
CA ASP A 369 -13.98 30.83 -10.95
C ASP A 369 -12.78 30.15 -10.26
N THR A 370 -12.88 28.86 -9.99
CA THR A 370 -11.96 28.13 -9.13
C THR A 370 -12.17 26.63 -9.29
N VAL A 371 -11.16 25.83 -8.98
CA VAL A 371 -11.32 24.39 -8.73
C VAL A 371 -11.32 24.16 -7.23
N ARG A 372 -12.24 23.31 -6.77
CA ARG A 372 -12.37 22.91 -5.37
C ARG A 372 -11.88 21.48 -5.21
N TRP A 373 -10.85 21.28 -4.40
CA TRP A 373 -10.18 20.01 -4.23
C TRP A 373 -10.46 19.41 -2.86
N ARG A 374 -10.88 18.14 -2.84
CA ARG A 374 -11.01 17.33 -1.62
C ARG A 374 -10.20 16.06 -1.73
N ARG A 375 -9.59 15.64 -0.62
CA ARG A 375 -8.95 14.31 -0.54
C ARG A 375 -10.03 13.26 -0.43
N PHE A 376 -9.90 12.20 -1.21
CA PHE A 376 -10.84 11.07 -1.23
C PHE A 376 -10.30 9.87 -0.46
N THR A 377 -9.03 9.51 -0.69
CA THR A 377 -8.33 8.49 0.09
C THR A 377 -6.81 8.68 -0.02
N SER A 378 -6.07 7.98 0.84
CA SER A 378 -4.62 7.76 0.72
C SER A 378 -4.29 6.26 0.84
N GLY A 379 -3.00 5.92 0.93
CA GLY A 379 -2.48 4.60 1.31
C GLY A 379 -2.26 3.61 0.17
N LEU A 380 -2.53 4.00 -1.08
CA LEU A 380 -2.34 3.15 -2.27
C LEU A 380 -0.86 2.98 -2.64
N HIS A 381 -0.52 1.88 -3.31
CA HIS A 381 0.86 1.47 -3.60
C HIS A 381 1.37 2.02 -4.94
N GLU A 382 1.85 3.26 -4.93
CA GLU A 382 2.35 3.95 -6.14
C GLU A 382 1.36 3.85 -7.32
N PRO A 383 0.08 4.25 -7.12
CA PRO A 383 -0.93 4.13 -8.15
C PRO A 383 -0.61 5.07 -9.32
N MET A 384 -0.87 4.58 -10.53
CA MET A 384 -0.61 5.35 -11.75
C MET A 384 -1.82 5.47 -12.67
N ASN A 385 -2.92 4.79 -12.36
CA ASN A 385 -4.09 4.77 -13.22
C ASN A 385 -5.39 4.76 -12.42
N VAL A 386 -6.38 5.48 -12.93
CA VAL A 386 -7.75 5.49 -12.41
C VAL A 386 -8.73 5.27 -13.55
N ALA A 387 -9.79 4.51 -13.29
CA ALA A 387 -10.89 4.26 -14.21
C ALA A 387 -12.22 4.43 -13.48
N LEU A 388 -13.26 4.78 -14.24
CA LEU A 388 -14.63 4.84 -13.74
C LEU A 388 -15.45 3.74 -14.41
N ARG A 389 -16.27 3.04 -13.62
CA ARG A 389 -17.27 2.10 -14.12
C ARG A 389 -18.54 2.28 -13.31
N ASP A 390 -19.64 2.56 -14.00
CA ASP A 390 -20.96 2.79 -13.38
C ASP A 390 -20.94 3.86 -12.26
N GLY A 391 -20.09 4.88 -12.42
CA GLY A 391 -19.91 5.97 -11.45
C GLY A 391 -18.97 5.64 -10.28
N GLU A 392 -18.55 4.38 -10.12
CA GLU A 392 -17.60 3.97 -9.09
C GLU A 392 -16.15 4.22 -9.52
N ILE A 393 -15.28 4.46 -8.53
CA ILE A 393 -13.85 4.71 -8.73
C ILE A 393 -13.06 3.41 -8.60
N PHE A 394 -12.26 3.12 -9.62
CA PHE A 394 -11.30 2.03 -9.63
C PHE A 394 -9.87 2.56 -9.80
N VAL A 395 -8.94 2.15 -8.95
CA VAL A 395 -7.53 2.56 -9.02
C VAL A 395 -6.64 1.34 -9.19
N PHE A 396 -5.71 1.40 -10.14
CA PHE A 396 -4.70 0.37 -10.33
C PHE A 396 -3.37 0.81 -9.73
N ASP A 397 -2.91 0.04 -8.75
CA ASP A 397 -1.65 0.20 -8.04
C ASP A 397 -0.82 -1.10 -8.08
N LYS A 398 0.33 -1.15 -7.41
CA LYS A 398 1.17 -2.36 -7.37
C LYS A 398 0.56 -3.53 -6.59
N ASN A 399 -0.44 -3.28 -5.74
CA ASN A 399 -1.16 -4.33 -5.03
C ASN A 399 -2.27 -4.95 -5.88
N GLY A 400 -2.95 -4.15 -6.72
CA GLY A 400 -4.05 -4.64 -7.53
C GLY A 400 -4.92 -3.53 -8.08
N VAL A 401 -6.11 -3.92 -8.54
CA VAL A 401 -7.19 -3.00 -8.87
C VAL A 401 -8.10 -2.89 -7.66
N TRP A 402 -8.24 -1.68 -7.14
CA TRP A 402 -9.05 -1.35 -5.96
C TRP A 402 -10.33 -0.62 -6.38
N ARG A 403 -11.47 -1.04 -5.85
CA ARG A 403 -12.71 -0.26 -5.87
C ARG A 403 -12.78 0.56 -4.58
N LEU A 404 -13.13 1.85 -4.73
CA LEU A 404 -13.13 2.81 -3.64
C LEU A 404 -14.54 3.35 -3.39
N PRO A 405 -15.40 2.62 -2.64
CA PRO A 405 -16.76 3.07 -2.32
C PRO A 405 -16.77 4.26 -1.36
N ASP A 406 -17.78 5.10 -1.50
CA ASP A 406 -18.19 6.17 -0.58
C ASP A 406 -19.71 6.00 -0.37
N ALA A 407 -20.07 5.06 0.51
CA ALA A 407 -21.44 4.63 0.74
C ALA A 407 -22.23 5.61 1.61
N ASP A 408 -21.55 6.35 2.48
CA ASP A 408 -22.16 7.40 3.32
C ASP A 408 -22.20 8.78 2.63
N ASN A 409 -21.60 8.91 1.44
CA ASN A 409 -21.52 10.13 0.63
C ASN A 409 -20.84 11.29 1.35
N ASN A 410 -19.87 11.01 2.23
CA ASN A 410 -19.14 12.05 2.96
C ASN A 410 -18.02 12.71 2.13
N GLY A 411 -17.71 12.15 0.96
CA GLY A 411 -16.65 12.62 0.06
C GLY A 411 -15.28 11.99 0.32
N GLU A 412 -15.21 10.92 1.11
CA GLU A 412 -14.03 10.10 1.38
C GLU A 412 -14.38 8.61 1.12
N ALA A 413 -13.38 7.81 0.76
CA ALA A 413 -13.60 6.38 0.60
C ALA A 413 -13.83 5.72 1.96
N ASP A 414 -14.80 4.81 2.05
CA ASP A 414 -15.08 3.99 3.25
C ASP A 414 -14.16 2.77 3.36
N ALA A 415 -13.62 2.33 2.22
CA ALA A 415 -12.80 1.13 2.14
C ALA A 415 -11.93 1.13 0.88
N HIS A 416 -10.87 0.33 0.92
CA HIS A 416 -10.19 -0.17 -0.27
C HIS A 416 -10.65 -1.60 -0.50
N VAL A 417 -11.57 -1.80 -1.43
CA VAL A 417 -12.12 -3.12 -1.76
C VAL A 417 -11.31 -3.69 -2.91
N LEU A 418 -10.71 -4.86 -2.73
CA LEU A 418 -9.90 -5.48 -3.75
C LEU A 418 -10.80 -6.03 -4.86
N PHE A 419 -10.83 -5.34 -5.99
CA PHE A 419 -11.55 -5.80 -7.18
C PHE A 419 -10.80 -6.97 -7.83
N SER A 420 -9.49 -6.83 -8.04
CA SER A 420 -8.66 -7.91 -8.58
C SER A 420 -7.18 -7.73 -8.28
N ASN A 421 -6.53 -8.81 -7.84
CA ASN A 421 -5.07 -8.96 -7.80
C ASN A 421 -4.63 -10.24 -8.52
N ALA A 422 -5.42 -10.75 -9.47
CA ALA A 422 -5.21 -12.05 -10.11
C ALA A 422 -3.84 -12.20 -10.83
N PHE A 423 -3.21 -11.07 -11.14
CA PHE A 423 -1.85 -11.00 -11.67
C PHE A 423 -0.82 -10.93 -10.53
N ALA A 424 0.37 -11.43 -10.81
CA ALA A 424 1.50 -11.38 -9.89
C ALA A 424 2.16 -9.98 -9.90
N GLN A 425 2.79 -9.63 -8.79
CA GLN A 425 3.65 -8.45 -8.66
C GLN A 425 5.02 -8.92 -8.15
N THR A 426 6.11 -8.61 -8.86
CA THR A 426 7.45 -8.94 -8.36
C THR A 426 7.87 -7.99 -7.25
N ALA A 427 8.90 -8.41 -6.49
CA ALA A 427 9.57 -7.53 -5.55
C ALA A 427 10.41 -6.43 -6.20
N ASP A 428 10.64 -6.46 -7.52
CA ASP A 428 11.30 -5.35 -8.21
C ASP A 428 10.40 -4.11 -8.19
N LEU A 429 10.96 -3.00 -7.71
CA LEU A 429 10.23 -1.75 -7.54
C LEU A 429 9.94 -1.05 -8.88
N ARG A 430 10.44 -1.57 -10.00
CA ARG A 430 10.29 -0.99 -11.34
C ARG A 430 9.30 -1.73 -12.23
N GLU A 431 8.35 -2.41 -11.60
CA GLU A 431 7.17 -2.99 -12.24
C GLU A 431 5.95 -2.15 -11.89
N PHE A 432 5.41 -1.46 -12.91
CA PHE A 432 4.46 -0.38 -12.74
C PHE A 432 3.05 -0.75 -13.23
N PRO A 433 2.00 -0.25 -12.56
CA PRO A 433 0.62 -0.37 -13.02
C PRO A 433 0.38 0.61 -14.18
N SER A 434 0.89 0.30 -15.37
CA SER A 434 1.05 1.27 -16.47
C SER A 434 -0.23 1.72 -17.17
N SER A 435 -1.29 0.89 -17.21
CA SER A 435 -2.59 1.28 -17.78
C SER A 435 -3.74 0.54 -17.11
N LEU A 436 -4.87 1.22 -16.92
CA LEU A 436 -6.19 0.65 -16.61
C LEU A 436 -7.24 1.32 -17.52
N ARG A 437 -7.95 0.55 -18.34
CA ARG A 437 -9.02 1.06 -19.20
C ARG A 437 -10.25 0.18 -19.12
N LEU A 438 -11.42 0.83 -19.10
CA LEU A 438 -12.71 0.16 -19.22
C LEU A 438 -12.92 -0.24 -20.69
N GLY A 439 -13.07 -1.55 -20.92
CA GLY A 439 -13.39 -2.11 -22.22
C GLY A 439 -14.89 -2.03 -22.55
N PRO A 440 -15.28 -2.29 -23.80
CA PRO A 440 -16.65 -2.14 -24.27
C PRO A 440 -17.65 -3.12 -23.62
N GLY A 441 -17.19 -4.23 -23.05
CA GLY A 441 -18.03 -5.19 -22.32
C GLY A 441 -18.10 -4.95 -20.81
N GLY A 442 -17.48 -3.88 -20.30
CA GLY A 442 -17.41 -3.57 -18.87
C GLY A 442 -16.23 -4.22 -18.13
N GLU A 443 -15.38 -4.97 -18.85
CA GLU A 443 -14.12 -5.51 -18.35
C GLU A 443 -13.06 -4.41 -18.18
N PHE A 444 -12.07 -4.67 -17.32
CA PHE A 444 -10.87 -3.85 -17.27
C PHE A 444 -9.75 -4.51 -18.06
N VAL A 445 -9.15 -3.73 -18.96
CA VAL A 445 -7.90 -4.09 -19.63
C VAL A 445 -6.76 -3.37 -18.91
N ILE A 446 -5.80 -4.15 -18.41
CA ILE A 446 -4.61 -3.62 -17.76
C ILE A 446 -3.38 -3.79 -18.64
N ALA A 447 -2.46 -2.84 -18.56
CA ALA A 447 -1.09 -3.05 -19.00
C ALA A 447 -0.18 -2.88 -17.80
N LYS A 448 0.71 -3.86 -17.61
CA LYS A 448 1.67 -3.88 -16.53
C LYS A 448 3.05 -4.10 -17.12
N GLY A 449 3.85 -3.05 -17.13
CA GLY A 449 5.22 -3.09 -17.64
C GLY A 449 6.21 -3.10 -16.49
N GLY A 450 7.35 -3.79 -16.67
CA GLY A 450 8.40 -3.76 -15.67
C GLY A 450 9.77 -4.06 -16.24
N GLN A 451 10.82 -3.51 -15.61
CA GLN A 451 12.18 -3.93 -15.93
C GLN A 451 12.43 -5.29 -15.29
N GLN A 452 12.83 -6.28 -16.10
CA GLN A 452 13.37 -7.53 -15.60
C GLN A 452 14.87 -7.35 -15.41
N ALA A 453 15.29 -7.06 -14.17
CA ALA A 453 16.71 -6.90 -13.86
C ALA A 453 17.38 -8.26 -13.62
N LYS A 454 17.22 -8.82 -12.42
CA LYS A 454 17.86 -10.10 -12.03
C LYS A 454 16.91 -11.30 -12.04
N THR A 455 15.61 -11.06 -11.88
CA THR A 455 14.60 -12.11 -11.79
C THR A 455 13.47 -11.86 -12.79
N GLN A 456 12.88 -12.94 -13.28
CA GLN A 456 11.71 -12.92 -14.16
C GLN A 456 10.46 -13.27 -13.34
N GLY A 457 9.50 -12.35 -13.36
CA GLY A 457 8.18 -12.52 -12.74
C GLY A 457 7.24 -13.38 -13.57
N LYS A 458 6.16 -13.88 -12.95
CA LYS A 458 5.16 -14.73 -13.62
C LYS A 458 4.43 -14.04 -14.77
N HIS A 459 4.21 -12.73 -14.66
CA HIS A 459 3.42 -11.93 -15.59
C HIS A 459 4.15 -10.64 -16.02
N ASN A 460 5.47 -10.74 -16.20
CA ASN A 460 6.35 -9.68 -16.69
C ASN A 460 7.04 -10.08 -17.98
#